data_AF-A0A5B6WWG0-F1
#
_entry.id   AF-A0A5B6WWG0-F1
#
_cell.length_a   1.000
_cell.length_b   1.000
_cell.length_c   1.000
_cell.angle_alpha   90.00
_cell.angle_beta   90.00
_cell.angle_gamma   90.00
#
_symmetry.space_group_name_H-M   'P 1'
#
loop_
_entity.id
_entity.type
_entity.pdbx_description
1 polymer ?
#
loop_
_entity_poly.entity_id
_entity_poly.type
_entity_poly.pdbx_seq_one_letter_code
_entity_poly.pdbx_strand_id
1 'polypeptide(L)'
;MFNLFLQGHEGRFSVYVHASKEKPVHTSHYFMGRDIHSESVSWGKISMVDAERRLLAQALLDPDNQQFVLLSESCIPLQNFDYVYNYLMLTNVSFIDSFVDLGPHGSGRYSEHMMPEVEKDDFRKGSQWFSMKRQHAIIVMADSLYYTKFRYYCKPNMEGRNCYADEHYLPTFFNMIDPVGIAKRSVTYVDWSERKWHPKSFKAVDITLKFLKNLTVRCHITLHFIYVPCLY
;
A
#
# COMPACT_ATOMS: atom_id res chain seq x y z
N MET A 1 12.65 -12.69 -8.70
CA MET A 1 11.31 -13.14 -9.12
C MET A 1 10.69 -12.18 -10.12
N PHE A 2 10.42 -10.92 -9.75
CA PHE A 2 9.77 -9.92 -10.61
C PHE A 2 10.40 -9.73 -12.01
N ASN A 3 11.71 -9.97 -12.19
CA ASN A 3 12.35 -9.96 -13.51
C ASN A 3 11.60 -10.80 -14.56
N LEU A 4 11.15 -12.02 -14.19
CA LEU A 4 10.40 -12.91 -15.09
C LEU A 4 8.95 -12.45 -15.32
N PHE A 5 8.40 -11.68 -14.38
CA PHE A 5 7.06 -11.11 -14.49
C PHE A 5 7.04 -9.85 -15.37
N LEU A 6 8.14 -9.11 -15.42
CA LEU A 6 8.29 -7.87 -16.21
C LEU A 6 8.79 -8.09 -17.65
N GLN A 7 9.35 -9.28 -17.94
CA GLN A 7 10.07 -9.57 -19.17
C GLN A 7 9.17 -9.57 -20.42
N GLY A 8 9.53 -8.75 -21.42
CA GLY A 8 8.78 -8.63 -22.68
C GLY A 8 7.54 -7.74 -22.57
N HIS A 9 7.47 -6.92 -21.52
CA HIS A 9 6.35 -6.02 -21.22
C HIS A 9 6.80 -4.57 -20.98
N GLU A 10 8.03 -4.25 -21.39
CA GLU A 10 8.66 -2.94 -21.32
C GLU A 10 7.79 -1.86 -21.99
N GLY A 11 7.78 -0.64 -21.43
CA GLY A 11 6.91 0.44 -21.89
C GLY A 11 5.45 0.36 -21.40
N ARG A 12 5.03 -0.75 -20.78
CA ARG A 12 3.71 -0.87 -20.12
C ARG A 12 3.76 -0.64 -18.60
N PHE A 13 4.92 -0.31 -18.06
CA PHE A 13 5.12 -0.05 -16.64
C PHE A 13 6.32 0.88 -16.42
N SER A 14 6.25 1.67 -15.34
CA SER A 14 7.38 2.37 -14.73
C SER A 14 7.68 1.76 -13.35
N VAL A 15 8.90 1.95 -12.86
CA VAL A 15 9.37 1.47 -11.54
C VAL A 15 10.03 2.63 -10.82
N TYR A 16 9.69 2.79 -9.55
CA TYR A 16 10.26 3.79 -8.63
C TYR A 16 10.60 3.10 -7.31
N VAL A 17 11.81 3.34 -6.80
CA VAL A 17 12.39 2.64 -5.65
C VAL A 17 12.71 3.66 -4.55
N HIS A 18 12.08 3.53 -3.39
CA HIS A 18 12.55 4.20 -2.18
C HIS A 18 13.56 3.29 -1.46
N ALA A 19 14.51 3.85 -0.72
CA ALA A 19 15.57 3.10 -0.03
C ALA A 19 15.82 3.66 1.38
N SER A 20 15.42 2.92 2.42
CA SER A 20 15.27 3.49 3.77
C SER A 20 16.57 3.75 4.54
N LYS A 21 17.71 3.16 4.17
CA LYS A 21 18.97 3.27 4.93
C LYS A 21 20.19 3.28 4.01
N GLU A 22 20.28 2.26 3.16
CA GLU A 22 21.33 2.09 2.16
C GLU A 22 20.67 1.96 0.80
N LYS A 23 21.33 2.42 -0.27
CA LYS A 23 20.86 2.17 -1.64
C LYS A 23 21.10 0.69 -1.97
N PRO A 24 20.05 -0.11 -2.24
CA PRO A 24 20.22 -1.52 -2.55
C PRO A 24 20.97 -1.70 -3.88
N VAL A 25 21.83 -2.73 -3.96
CA VAL A 25 22.53 -3.08 -5.19
C VAL A 25 21.58 -3.84 -6.12
N HIS A 26 20.91 -3.10 -7.00
CA HIS A 26 19.99 -3.67 -7.99
C HIS A 26 20.70 -4.57 -8.99
N THR A 27 20.53 -5.88 -8.85
CA THR A 27 20.99 -6.90 -9.83
C THR A 27 20.06 -7.03 -11.04
N SER A 28 18.96 -6.28 -11.06
CA SER A 28 17.92 -6.32 -12.08
C SER A 28 17.82 -4.99 -12.82
N HIS A 29 17.96 -5.03 -14.15
CA HIS A 29 17.95 -3.84 -15.00
C HIS A 29 16.61 -3.07 -14.95
N TYR A 30 15.52 -3.70 -14.51
CA TYR A 30 14.23 -3.04 -14.25
C TYR A 30 14.26 -2.08 -13.06
N PHE A 31 15.19 -2.28 -12.11
CA PHE A 31 15.30 -1.52 -10.86
C PHE A 31 16.57 -0.66 -10.80
N MET A 32 17.62 -1.00 -11.57
CA MET A 32 18.83 -0.19 -11.70
C MET A 32 18.50 1.26 -12.09
N GLY A 33 18.97 2.22 -11.30
CA GLY A 33 18.76 3.65 -11.56
C GLY A 33 17.33 4.14 -11.32
N ARG A 34 16.47 3.35 -10.66
CA ARG A 34 15.09 3.72 -10.30
C ARG A 34 14.94 4.28 -8.88
N ASP A 35 16.06 4.42 -8.17
CA ASP A 35 16.13 4.95 -6.81
C ASP A 35 15.76 6.44 -6.73
N ILE A 36 14.71 6.75 -5.98
CA ILE A 36 14.28 8.12 -5.69
C ILE A 36 15.05 8.71 -4.51
N HIS A 37 14.96 10.03 -4.31
CA HIS A 37 15.43 10.63 -3.06
C HIS A 37 14.63 10.08 -1.87
N SER A 38 15.33 9.46 -0.93
CA SER A 38 14.76 8.58 0.10
C SER A 38 15.23 8.97 1.51
N GLU A 39 14.38 8.73 2.50
CA GLU A 39 14.62 9.01 3.92
C GLU A 39 14.40 7.76 4.80
N SER A 40 14.71 7.85 6.09
CA SER A 40 14.54 6.72 7.00
C SER A 40 13.08 6.51 7.41
N VAL A 41 12.46 5.45 6.88
CA VAL A 41 11.16 4.98 7.37
C VAL A 41 11.32 4.35 8.76
N SER A 42 10.21 4.15 9.44
CA SER A 42 10.15 3.44 10.72
C SER A 42 8.76 2.82 10.82
N TRP A 43 8.70 1.53 11.16
CA TRP A 43 7.43 0.81 11.24
C TRP A 43 6.42 1.52 12.15
N GLY A 44 5.17 1.64 11.67
CA GLY A 44 4.08 2.32 12.34
C GLY A 44 4.21 3.84 12.51
N LYS A 45 5.27 4.48 12.01
CA LYS A 45 5.43 5.95 12.03
C LYS A 45 5.03 6.55 10.69
N ILE A 46 4.65 7.83 10.73
CA ILE A 46 4.34 8.64 9.54
C ILE A 46 5.41 8.63 8.44
N SER A 47 6.70 8.37 8.75
CA SER A 47 7.74 8.29 7.73
C SER A 47 7.56 7.12 6.73
N MET A 48 6.71 6.14 7.04
CA MET A 48 6.22 5.16 6.04
C MET A 48 5.34 5.83 4.98
N VAL A 49 4.32 6.59 5.42
CA VAL A 49 3.43 7.38 4.55
C VAL A 49 4.22 8.48 3.81
N ASP A 50 5.25 9.06 4.43
CA ASP A 50 6.12 10.04 3.77
C ASP A 50 6.89 9.42 2.59
N ALA A 51 7.35 8.17 2.71
CA ALA A 51 7.98 7.43 1.62
C ALA A 51 7.00 7.09 0.49
N GLU A 52 5.79 6.64 0.84
CA GLU A 52 4.71 6.37 -0.11
C GLU A 52 4.32 7.64 -0.88
N ARG A 53 4.16 8.78 -0.20
CA ARG A 53 3.89 10.08 -0.83
C ARG A 53 5.05 10.57 -1.70
N ARG A 54 6.31 10.36 -1.32
CA ARG A 54 7.48 10.66 -2.17
C ARG A 54 7.48 9.84 -3.47
N LEU A 55 7.10 8.57 -3.39
CA LEU A 55 6.98 7.70 -4.56
C LEU A 55 5.80 8.10 -5.46
N LEU A 56 4.63 8.39 -4.89
CA LEU A 56 3.48 8.93 -5.64
C LEU A 56 3.86 10.23 -6.35
N ALA A 57 4.54 11.16 -5.65
CA ALA A 57 5.01 12.41 -6.21
C ALA A 57 5.94 12.19 -7.42
N GLN A 58 6.96 11.33 -7.29
CA GLN A 58 7.90 11.04 -8.38
C GLN A 58 7.22 10.34 -9.56
N ALA A 59 6.30 9.42 -9.30
CA ALA A 59 5.56 8.70 -10.33
C ALA A 59 4.54 9.59 -11.06
N LEU A 60 3.99 10.62 -10.40
CA LEU A 60 3.05 11.57 -11.01
C LEU A 60 3.72 12.57 -11.97
N LEU A 61 5.03 12.76 -11.92
CA LEU A 61 5.78 13.60 -12.88
C LEU A 61 5.67 13.09 -14.32
N ASP A 62 5.56 11.77 -14.48
CA ASP A 62 5.26 11.10 -15.73
C ASP A 62 3.73 11.20 -15.98
N PRO A 63 3.27 11.80 -17.10
CA PRO A 63 1.84 11.96 -17.38
C PRO A 63 1.15 10.64 -17.76
N ASP A 64 1.89 9.67 -18.28
CA ASP A 64 1.33 8.43 -18.85
C ASP A 64 1.02 7.40 -17.75
N ASN A 65 1.65 7.50 -16.58
CA ASN A 65 1.31 6.71 -15.38
C ASN A 65 -0.16 6.95 -14.94
N GLN A 66 -1.06 6.01 -15.27
CA GLN A 66 -2.48 6.07 -14.88
C GLN A 66 -2.84 5.29 -13.60
N GLN A 67 -1.99 4.35 -13.17
CA GLN A 67 -2.24 3.48 -12.02
C GLN A 67 -0.98 3.37 -11.13
N PHE A 68 -1.18 3.49 -9.82
CA PHE A 68 -0.14 3.67 -8.81
C PHE A 68 -0.28 2.58 -7.76
N VAL A 69 0.78 1.80 -7.51
CA VAL A 69 0.62 0.44 -7.00
C VAL A 69 1.71 0.07 -5.99
N LEU A 70 1.42 0.10 -4.70
CA LEU A 70 2.43 -0.08 -3.64
C LEU A 70 2.85 -1.55 -3.46
N LEU A 71 4.15 -1.80 -3.41
CA LEU A 71 4.80 -3.09 -3.18
C LEU A 71 6.06 -2.98 -2.32
N SER A 72 6.48 -4.14 -1.83
CA SER A 72 7.79 -4.37 -1.23
C SER A 72 8.45 -5.62 -1.82
N GLU A 73 9.69 -5.89 -1.45
CA GLU A 73 10.46 -7.07 -1.89
C GLU A 73 9.86 -8.43 -1.50
N SER A 74 8.99 -8.49 -0.49
CA SER A 74 8.31 -9.71 -0.09
C SER A 74 7.02 -9.98 -0.89
N CYS A 75 6.59 -9.06 -1.76
CA CYS A 75 5.46 -9.28 -2.64
C CYS A 75 5.82 -10.27 -3.77
N ILE A 76 4.87 -11.17 -4.11
CA ILE A 76 5.05 -12.22 -5.13
C ILE A 76 3.86 -12.17 -6.11
N PRO A 77 4.08 -12.10 -7.43
CA PRO A 77 3.00 -12.08 -8.39
C PRO A 77 2.31 -13.45 -8.48
N LEU A 78 0.98 -13.49 -8.30
CA LEU A 78 0.16 -14.70 -8.35
C LEU A 78 -0.50 -14.94 -9.72
N GLN A 79 -0.28 -14.03 -10.68
CA GLN A 79 -0.84 -14.04 -12.03
C GLN A 79 0.22 -13.58 -13.04
N ASN A 80 -0.05 -13.79 -14.34
CA ASN A 80 0.76 -13.21 -15.42
C ASN A 80 0.51 -11.69 -15.55
N PHE A 81 1.49 -10.98 -16.13
CA PHE A 81 1.45 -9.52 -16.30
C PHE A 81 0.18 -9.05 -17.01
N ASP A 82 -0.22 -9.67 -18.13
CA ASP A 82 -1.37 -9.22 -18.92
C ASP A 82 -2.68 -9.27 -18.13
N TYR A 83 -2.87 -10.27 -17.27
CA TYR A 83 -4.03 -10.34 -16.38
C TYR A 83 -3.98 -9.25 -15.29
N VAL A 84 -2.81 -9.02 -14.68
CA VAL A 84 -2.58 -7.92 -13.71
C VAL A 84 -2.88 -6.56 -14.34
N TYR A 85 -2.24 -6.27 -15.46
CA TYR A 85 -2.30 -5.01 -16.19
C TYR A 85 -3.72 -4.70 -16.64
N ASN A 86 -4.37 -5.62 -17.37
CA ASN A 86 -5.70 -5.36 -17.93
C ASN A 86 -6.75 -5.10 -16.83
N TYR A 87 -6.76 -5.86 -15.73
CA TYR A 87 -7.70 -5.62 -14.64
C TYR A 87 -7.47 -4.29 -13.92
N LEU A 88 -6.20 -3.91 -13.69
CA LEU A 88 -5.85 -2.65 -13.02
C LEU A 88 -6.07 -1.42 -13.92
N MET A 89 -5.94 -1.57 -15.24
CA MET A 89 -6.21 -0.50 -16.20
C MET A 89 -7.69 -0.35 -16.52
N LEU A 90 -8.43 -1.46 -16.68
CA LEU A 90 -9.86 -1.45 -17.04
C LEU A 90 -10.81 -1.21 -15.85
N THR A 91 -10.34 -1.25 -14.61
CA THR A 91 -11.18 -0.87 -13.45
C THR A 91 -11.42 0.64 -13.40
N ASN A 92 -12.62 1.04 -13.00
CA ASN A 92 -13.00 2.41 -12.70
C ASN A 92 -12.72 2.83 -11.23
N VAL A 93 -12.43 1.87 -10.34
CA VAL A 93 -12.20 2.11 -8.90
C VAL A 93 -10.75 1.85 -8.48
N SER A 94 -10.35 2.45 -7.37
CA SER A 94 -9.10 2.16 -6.68
C SER A 94 -9.27 1.01 -5.67
N PHE A 95 -8.27 0.15 -5.56
CA PHE A 95 -8.19 -0.90 -4.55
C PHE A 95 -7.44 -0.39 -3.32
N ILE A 96 -8.22 0.23 -2.44
CA ILE A 96 -7.82 0.63 -1.09
C ILE A 96 -8.70 -0.17 -0.13
N ASP A 97 -8.06 -0.84 0.82
CA ASP A 97 -8.74 -1.62 1.85
C ASP A 97 -9.32 -0.68 2.91
N SER A 98 -10.57 -0.90 3.32
CA SER A 98 -11.29 0.07 4.18
C SER A 98 -12.46 -0.57 4.90
N PHE A 99 -12.26 -0.95 6.16
CA PHE A 99 -13.27 -1.56 7.02
C PHE A 99 -13.28 -0.95 8.43
N VAL A 100 -14.34 -1.26 9.18
CA VAL A 100 -14.45 -0.96 10.61
C VAL A 100 -13.96 -2.18 11.40
N ASP A 101 -12.93 -1.98 12.21
CA ASP A 101 -12.45 -2.93 13.22
C ASP A 101 -12.77 -2.31 14.58
N LEU A 102 -13.67 -2.94 15.37
CA LEU A 102 -14.05 -2.44 16.70
C LEU A 102 -13.05 -2.84 17.81
N GLY A 103 -11.98 -3.57 17.45
CA GLY A 103 -10.98 -4.05 18.39
C GLY A 103 -9.87 -3.04 18.73
N PRO A 104 -8.92 -3.44 19.61
CA PRO A 104 -7.79 -2.61 20.02
C PRO A 104 -6.77 -2.34 18.89
N HIS A 105 -6.94 -2.96 17.73
CA HIS A 105 -6.13 -2.72 16.52
C HIS A 105 -6.90 -1.94 15.44
N GLY A 106 -8.14 -1.52 15.74
CA GLY A 106 -8.98 -0.69 14.89
C GLY A 106 -9.34 0.62 15.58
N SER A 107 -10.62 0.83 15.86
CA SER A 107 -11.15 2.03 16.54
C SER A 107 -10.55 2.27 17.93
N GLY A 108 -10.04 1.25 18.61
CA GLY A 108 -9.27 1.41 19.86
C GLY A 108 -7.99 2.24 19.72
N ARG A 109 -7.52 2.47 18.48
CA ARG A 109 -6.37 3.33 18.15
C ARG A 109 -6.75 4.79 17.83
N TYR A 110 -8.04 5.10 17.70
CA TYR A 110 -8.54 6.45 17.40
C TYR A 110 -8.16 7.45 18.49
N SER A 111 -7.83 8.69 18.10
CA SER A 111 -7.52 9.77 19.04
C SER A 111 -8.51 10.92 18.87
N GLU A 112 -9.12 11.38 19.96
CA GLU A 112 -10.15 12.43 19.93
C GLU A 112 -9.60 13.78 19.41
N HIS A 113 -8.26 14.00 19.43
CA HIS A 113 -7.62 15.14 18.77
C HIS A 113 -7.74 15.14 17.23
N MET A 114 -8.20 14.03 16.63
CA MET A 114 -8.50 13.96 15.21
C MET A 114 -9.78 14.74 14.84
N MET A 115 -10.67 14.99 15.81
CA MET A 115 -11.82 15.90 15.67
C MET A 115 -11.39 17.36 15.41
N PRO A 116 -12.26 18.18 14.80
CA PRO A 116 -13.49 17.80 14.08
C PRO A 116 -13.24 17.19 12.69
N GLU A 117 -12.02 17.27 12.15
CA GLU A 117 -11.73 16.92 10.75
C GLU A 117 -11.89 15.43 10.43
N VAL A 118 -11.65 14.54 11.39
CA VAL A 118 -11.93 13.10 11.26
C VAL A 118 -12.81 12.65 12.43
N GLU A 119 -14.07 12.42 12.13
CA GLU A 119 -15.00 11.84 13.10
C GLU A 119 -14.66 10.37 13.39
N LYS A 120 -14.97 9.96 14.62
CA LYS A 120 -14.72 8.60 15.11
C LYS A 120 -15.42 7.53 14.28
N ASP A 121 -16.62 7.84 13.80
CA ASP A 121 -17.44 6.97 12.96
C ASP A 121 -16.95 6.94 11.49
N ASP A 122 -16.04 7.82 11.08
CA ASP A 122 -15.35 7.79 9.80
C ASP A 122 -13.96 7.11 9.85
N PHE A 123 -13.39 6.92 11.05
CA PHE A 123 -12.11 6.22 11.21
C PHE A 123 -12.19 4.78 10.67
N ARG A 124 -11.28 4.41 9.76
CA ARG A 124 -11.19 3.08 9.15
C ARG A 124 -9.85 2.44 9.42
N LYS A 125 -9.81 1.13 9.22
CA LYS A 125 -8.61 0.32 9.12
C LYS A 125 -8.51 -0.28 7.72
N GLY A 126 -7.30 -0.52 7.25
CA GLY A 126 -7.00 -1.25 6.03
C GLY A 126 -5.57 -1.75 6.02
N SER A 127 -5.19 -2.41 4.93
CA SER A 127 -3.80 -2.76 4.62
C SER A 127 -3.00 -1.58 4.07
N GLN A 128 -1.72 -1.47 4.42
CA GLN A 128 -0.78 -0.51 3.83
C GLN A 128 -0.79 -0.55 2.28
N TRP A 129 -0.79 -1.75 1.70
CA TRP A 129 -0.78 -1.94 0.25
C TRP A 129 -2.05 -1.41 -0.44
N PHE A 130 -1.84 -0.55 -1.44
CA PHE A 130 -2.88 0.01 -2.31
C PHE A 130 -2.60 -0.24 -3.80
N SER A 131 -3.65 -0.17 -4.61
CA SER A 131 -3.55 0.08 -6.06
C SER A 131 -4.57 1.15 -6.46
N MET A 132 -4.12 2.37 -6.75
CA MET A 132 -4.98 3.53 -6.95
C MET A 132 -4.84 4.17 -8.33
N LYS A 133 -5.92 4.74 -8.85
CA LYS A 133 -5.93 5.49 -10.12
C LYS A 133 -5.27 6.86 -9.97
N ARG A 134 -4.78 7.45 -11.07
CA ARG A 134 -4.10 8.77 -11.09
C ARG A 134 -4.85 9.87 -10.35
N GLN A 135 -6.18 9.94 -10.48
CA GLN A 135 -7.02 10.92 -9.79
C GLN A 135 -6.87 10.83 -8.26
N HIS A 136 -6.84 9.62 -7.71
CA HIS A 136 -6.71 9.38 -6.26
C HIS A 136 -5.28 9.62 -5.79
N ALA A 137 -4.26 9.29 -6.60
CA ALA A 137 -2.87 9.66 -6.33
C ALA A 137 -2.68 11.19 -6.24
N ILE A 138 -3.32 11.97 -7.13
CA ILE A 138 -3.32 13.44 -7.07
C ILE A 138 -4.02 13.94 -5.80
N ILE A 139 -5.15 13.33 -5.41
CA ILE A 139 -5.88 13.68 -4.18
C ILE A 139 -5.03 13.43 -2.92
N VAL A 140 -4.29 12.31 -2.84
CA VAL A 140 -3.32 12.07 -1.75
C VAL A 140 -2.24 13.14 -1.71
N MET A 141 -1.71 13.54 -2.87
CA MET A 141 -0.64 14.55 -2.92
C MET A 141 -1.14 15.96 -2.57
N ALA A 142 -2.40 16.28 -2.88
CA ALA A 142 -3.04 17.54 -2.54
C ALA A 142 -3.45 17.64 -1.05
N ASP A 143 -3.72 16.52 -0.37
CA ASP A 143 -4.07 16.54 1.04
C ASP A 143 -2.91 16.97 1.94
N SER A 144 -3.16 18.03 2.71
CA SER A 144 -2.32 18.46 3.83
C SER A 144 -3.04 18.35 5.18
N LEU A 145 -4.38 18.38 5.21
CA LEU A 145 -5.19 18.49 6.42
C LEU A 145 -5.27 17.15 7.17
N TYR A 146 -5.75 16.12 6.47
CA TYR A 146 -5.97 14.80 7.04
C TYR A 146 -4.62 14.14 7.35
N TYR A 147 -3.69 14.17 6.40
CA TYR A 147 -2.30 13.80 6.59
C TYR A 147 -1.68 14.43 7.85
N THR A 148 -1.93 15.72 8.11
CA THR A 148 -1.40 16.40 9.31
C THR A 148 -2.00 15.84 10.60
N LYS A 149 -3.30 15.53 10.64
CA LYS A 149 -3.93 14.83 11.78
C LYS A 149 -3.30 13.46 12.02
N PHE A 150 -3.12 12.66 10.97
CA PHE A 150 -2.45 11.35 11.10
C PHE A 150 -0.98 11.51 11.53
N ARG A 151 -0.24 12.49 11.00
CA ARG A 151 1.15 12.81 11.38
C ARG A 151 1.33 13.12 12.87
N TYR A 152 0.42 13.90 13.46
CA TYR A 152 0.52 14.29 14.86
C TYR A 152 -0.13 13.30 15.83
N TYR A 153 -1.25 12.66 15.46
CA TYR A 153 -2.09 11.90 16.40
C TYR A 153 -2.14 10.39 16.14
N CYS A 154 -1.73 9.90 14.97
CA CYS A 154 -1.60 8.46 14.69
C CYS A 154 -0.13 8.03 14.65
N LYS A 155 0.42 7.68 15.82
CA LYS A 155 1.80 7.22 15.98
C LYS A 155 1.95 6.22 17.14
N PRO A 156 3.08 5.49 17.26
CA PRO A 156 3.32 4.58 18.37
C PRO A 156 3.44 5.33 19.71
N ASN A 157 2.97 4.70 20.78
CA ASN A 157 2.94 5.22 22.16
C ASN A 157 2.28 6.61 22.35
N MET A 158 1.37 7.01 21.45
CA MET A 158 0.59 8.24 21.63
C MET A 158 -0.45 8.04 22.76
N GLU A 159 -0.29 8.75 23.86
CA GLU A 159 -1.19 8.70 25.03
C GLU A 159 -1.41 7.26 25.56
N GLY A 160 -0.33 6.45 25.58
CA GLY A 160 -0.39 5.04 25.99
C GLY A 160 -1.00 4.09 24.95
N ARG A 161 -1.32 4.57 23.74
CA ARG A 161 -1.92 3.80 22.64
C ARG A 161 -0.98 3.73 21.44
N ASN A 162 -1.18 2.73 20.58
CA ASN A 162 -0.40 2.54 19.35
C ASN A 162 -1.30 2.71 18.13
N CYS A 163 -1.05 3.74 17.32
CA CYS A 163 -1.70 3.95 16.02
C CYS A 163 -0.63 3.98 14.93
N TYR A 164 -0.93 3.36 13.79
CA TYR A 164 0.00 3.22 12.65
C TYR A 164 -0.62 3.89 11.43
N ALA A 165 -0.05 5.02 10.98
CA ALA A 165 -0.67 5.87 9.97
C ALA A 165 -0.85 5.14 8.63
N ASP A 166 0.07 4.25 8.30
CA ASP A 166 0.07 3.32 7.17
C ASP A 166 -1.13 2.34 7.15
N GLU A 167 -1.70 1.97 8.31
CA GLU A 167 -2.90 1.10 8.39
C GLU A 167 -4.23 1.87 8.46
N HIS A 168 -4.21 3.21 8.56
CA HIS A 168 -5.40 4.01 8.90
C HIS A 168 -5.63 5.27 8.05
N TYR A 169 -4.58 5.93 7.54
CA TYR A 169 -4.69 7.22 6.83
C TYR A 169 -5.50 7.08 5.53
N LEU A 170 -4.99 6.35 4.52
CA LEU A 170 -5.68 6.19 3.24
C LEU A 170 -7.05 5.52 3.37
N PRO A 171 -7.26 4.48 4.20
CA PRO A 171 -8.58 3.89 4.46
C PRO A 171 -9.60 4.91 4.99
N THR A 172 -9.21 5.74 5.96
CA THR A 172 -10.09 6.77 6.56
C THR A 172 -10.35 7.90 5.57
N PHE A 173 -9.29 8.45 4.99
CA PHE A 173 -9.32 9.58 4.06
C PHE A 173 -10.21 9.31 2.85
N PHE A 174 -10.08 8.16 2.19
CA PHE A 174 -10.95 7.84 1.05
C PHE A 174 -12.34 7.36 1.45
N ASN A 175 -12.57 6.86 2.67
CA ASN A 175 -13.93 6.63 3.17
C ASN A 175 -14.72 7.95 3.31
N MET A 176 -14.06 9.06 3.67
CA MET A 176 -14.69 10.39 3.74
C MET A 176 -14.81 11.06 2.35
N ILE A 177 -13.73 11.06 1.58
CA ILE A 177 -13.62 11.89 0.36
C ILE A 177 -14.17 11.22 -0.90
N ASP A 178 -14.00 9.90 -1.08
CA ASP A 178 -14.55 9.18 -2.23
C ASP A 178 -14.87 7.71 -1.89
N PRO A 179 -15.91 7.45 -1.06
CA PRO A 179 -16.28 6.10 -0.63
C PRO A 179 -16.84 5.21 -1.75
N VAL A 180 -17.01 5.72 -2.98
CA VAL A 180 -17.57 5.00 -4.14
C VAL A 180 -16.50 4.71 -5.18
N GLY A 181 -15.52 5.61 -5.35
CA GLY A 181 -14.33 5.41 -6.17
C GLY A 181 -13.30 4.45 -5.57
N ILE A 182 -13.51 3.95 -4.34
CA ILE A 182 -12.72 2.85 -3.75
C ILE A 182 -13.53 1.55 -3.64
N ALA A 183 -12.86 0.42 -3.91
CA ALA A 183 -13.44 -0.92 -3.82
C ALA A 183 -13.63 -1.44 -2.38
N LYS A 184 -13.15 -0.71 -1.36
CA LYS A 184 -13.10 -1.08 0.06
C LYS A 184 -12.48 -2.47 0.31
N ARG A 185 -11.47 -2.80 -0.49
CA ARG A 185 -10.60 -3.98 -0.41
C ARG A 185 -9.29 -3.70 -1.14
N SER A 186 -8.23 -4.40 -0.76
CA SER A 186 -7.00 -4.45 -1.57
C SER A 186 -7.13 -5.45 -2.74
N VAL A 187 -6.06 -5.54 -3.53
CA VAL A 187 -5.75 -6.68 -4.41
C VAL A 187 -4.64 -7.56 -3.84
N THR A 188 -3.85 -7.13 -2.85
CA THR A 188 -2.92 -8.03 -2.14
C THR A 188 -3.67 -9.03 -1.28
N TYR A 189 -3.21 -10.29 -1.29
CA TYR A 189 -3.54 -11.25 -0.23
C TYR A 189 -2.48 -11.20 0.88
N VAL A 190 -2.94 -11.18 2.14
CA VAL A 190 -2.10 -11.19 3.33
C VAL A 190 -2.73 -12.13 4.37
N ASP A 191 -1.95 -13.04 4.95
CA ASP A 191 -2.43 -14.04 5.92
C ASP A 191 -2.11 -13.60 7.36
N TRP A 192 -3.15 -13.21 8.09
CA TRP A 192 -3.09 -12.79 9.49
C TRP A 192 -3.52 -13.89 10.48
N SER A 193 -3.64 -15.16 10.04
CA SER A 193 -4.12 -16.27 10.88
C SER A 193 -3.28 -16.51 12.14
N GLU A 194 -2.00 -16.18 12.12
CA GLU A 194 -1.09 -16.27 13.28
C GLU A 194 -1.30 -15.18 14.34
N ARG A 195 -2.11 -14.14 14.07
CA ARG A 195 -2.43 -13.02 14.99
C ARG A 195 -1.21 -12.31 15.60
N LYS A 196 -0.11 -12.22 14.85
CA LYS A 196 1.11 -11.50 15.21
C LYS A 196 1.07 -10.06 14.67
N TRP A 197 2.06 -9.24 15.06
CA TRP A 197 2.32 -7.91 14.52
C TRP A 197 2.73 -7.90 13.03
N HIS A 198 3.06 -9.07 12.48
CA HIS A 198 3.43 -9.28 11.08
C HIS A 198 2.64 -10.47 10.52
N PRO A 199 2.33 -10.48 9.22
CA PRO A 199 1.61 -11.58 8.60
C PRO A 199 2.47 -12.84 8.49
N LYS A 200 1.83 -13.98 8.22
CA LYS A 200 2.51 -15.27 8.06
C LYS A 200 3.44 -15.26 6.84
N SER A 201 4.72 -15.56 7.06
CA SER A 201 5.68 -15.85 6.00
C SER A 201 5.46 -17.25 5.43
N PHE A 202 5.08 -17.33 4.15
CA PHE A 202 4.91 -18.59 3.45
C PHE A 202 6.24 -19.29 3.16
N LYS A 203 6.29 -20.60 3.41
CA LYS A 203 7.41 -21.47 3.03
C LYS A 203 6.98 -22.34 1.85
N ALA A 204 7.95 -22.99 1.17
CA ALA A 204 7.66 -23.88 0.04
C ALA A 204 6.63 -24.98 0.37
N VAL A 205 6.58 -25.45 1.63
CA VAL A 205 5.62 -26.45 2.12
C VAL A 205 4.17 -25.93 2.24
N ASP A 206 3.95 -24.62 2.34
CA ASP A 206 2.61 -24.02 2.34
C ASP A 206 2.03 -23.91 0.92
N ILE A 207 2.89 -23.82 -0.10
CA ILE A 207 2.51 -23.56 -1.50
C ILE A 207 2.03 -24.84 -2.19
N THR A 208 0.78 -25.21 -1.91
CA THR A 208 0.11 -26.33 -2.58
C THR A 208 -0.79 -25.86 -3.73
N LEU A 209 -1.05 -26.70 -4.73
CA LEU A 209 -2.01 -26.41 -5.81
C LEU A 209 -3.42 -26.10 -5.28
N LYS A 210 -3.82 -26.68 -4.14
CA LYS A 210 -5.09 -26.38 -3.46
C LYS A 210 -5.07 -24.98 -2.82
N PHE A 211 -3.96 -24.59 -2.19
CA PHE A 211 -3.77 -23.25 -1.65
C PHE A 211 -3.77 -22.19 -2.75
N LEU A 212 -2.99 -22.39 -3.84
CA LEU A 212 -2.96 -21.48 -4.97
C LEU A 212 -4.34 -21.30 -5.63
N LYS A 213 -5.08 -22.39 -5.88
CA LYS A 213 -6.47 -22.30 -6.39
C LYS A 213 -7.40 -21.54 -5.43
N ASN A 214 -7.27 -21.76 -4.11
CA ASN A 214 -8.04 -21.00 -3.12
C ASN A 214 -7.67 -19.51 -3.10
N LEU A 215 -6.40 -19.15 -3.35
CA LEU A 215 -6.00 -17.75 -3.53
C LEU A 215 -6.65 -17.18 -4.80
N THR A 216 -6.48 -17.80 -5.96
CA THR A 216 -7.03 -17.32 -7.25
C THR A 216 -8.56 -17.12 -7.22
N VAL A 217 -9.29 -17.92 -6.44
CA VAL A 217 -10.76 -17.81 -6.27
C VAL A 217 -11.17 -16.71 -5.26
N ARG A 218 -10.28 -16.30 -4.35
CA ARG A 218 -10.57 -15.30 -3.30
C ARG A 218 -9.92 -13.93 -3.54
N CYS A 219 -8.86 -13.91 -4.33
CA CYS A 219 -7.96 -12.79 -4.52
C CYS A 219 -7.44 -12.85 -5.96
N HIS A 220 -7.84 -11.87 -6.78
CA HIS A 220 -7.62 -11.99 -8.21
C HIS A 220 -6.14 -11.82 -8.60
N ILE A 221 -5.41 -10.84 -8.07
CA ILE A 221 -4.26 -10.22 -8.78
C ILE A 221 -3.12 -9.74 -7.90
N THR A 222 -1.88 -9.84 -8.40
CA THR A 222 -0.66 -9.35 -7.73
C THR A 222 0.43 -9.12 -8.80
N LEU A 223 1.06 -7.96 -9.07
CA LEU A 223 0.79 -6.49 -8.93
C LEU A 223 1.86 -5.71 -9.80
N HIS A 224 1.80 -4.37 -9.91
CA HIS A 224 2.85 -3.50 -10.53
C HIS A 224 3.47 -2.51 -9.50
N PHE A 225 4.37 -1.59 -9.89
CA PHE A 225 5.45 -1.12 -8.99
C PHE A 225 5.46 0.35 -8.55
N ILE A 226 5.30 0.51 -7.25
CA ILE A 226 5.88 1.55 -6.39
C ILE A 226 6.57 0.79 -5.25
N TYR A 227 7.90 0.84 -5.15
CA TYR A 227 8.65 0.03 -4.18
C TYR A 227 9.01 0.82 -2.92
N VAL A 228 8.50 0.35 -1.77
CA VAL A 228 9.05 0.64 -0.45
C VAL A 228 9.64 -0.65 0.12
N PRO A 229 10.93 -0.68 0.53
CA PRO A 229 11.47 -1.81 1.27
C PRO A 229 10.80 -1.80 2.64
N CYS A 230 10.04 -2.86 2.96
CA CYS A 230 9.57 -3.04 4.32
C CYS A 230 10.80 -3.17 5.23
N LEU A 231 11.00 -2.21 6.13
CA LEU A 231 11.92 -2.41 7.25
C LEU A 231 11.35 -3.49 8.15
N TYR A 232 12.00 -4.65 8.12
CA TYR A 232 11.98 -5.68 9.15
C TYR A 232 13.37 -5.71 9.80
#